data_AF-A0A0F9BCK7-F1
#
_entry.id   AF-A0A0F9BCK7-F1
#
_cell.length_a   1.000
_cell.length_b   1.000
_cell.length_c   1.000
_cell.angle_alpha   90.00
_cell.angle_beta   90.00
_cell.angle_gamma   90.00
#
_symmetry.space_group_name_H-M   'P 1'
#
loop_
_entity.id
_entity.type
_entity.pdbx_description
1 polymer ?
#
loop_
_entity_poly.entity_id
_entity_poly.type
_entity_poly.pdbx_seq_one_letter_code
_entity_poly.pdbx_strand_id
1 'polypeptide(L)'
;MEWLKQLLRSIIDLIPRISLVSPDESGVRITLGKRFRSTPPGWYLYWPVIQRVRKITVTPQIVDIRSQSVLTRSGRSFCCGGAVKYRIKDAVAAILKVQDYDQTLQALCLGIISRYFADKDDDDGYSDLEEYVLRGVKESARGWGLDILAVYITDIGPTQNIRLLTDITNTTVIPVIGSEE
;
A
#
# COMPACT_ATOMS: atom_id res chain seq x y z
N MET A 1 27.35 11.45 -42.26
CA MET A 1 25.88 11.61 -42.15
C MET A 1 25.34 11.26 -40.77
N GLU A 2 25.84 10.20 -40.12
CA GLU A 2 25.32 9.78 -38.81
C GLU A 2 25.56 10.80 -37.68
N TRP A 3 26.71 11.49 -37.66
CA TRP A 3 27.00 12.55 -36.67
C TRP A 3 26.00 13.71 -36.73
N LEU A 4 25.51 14.07 -37.93
CA LEU A 4 24.55 15.15 -38.12
C LEU A 4 23.17 14.76 -37.59
N LYS A 5 22.74 13.51 -37.80
CA LYS A 5 21.51 12.98 -37.22
C LYS A 5 21.56 12.99 -35.69
N GLN A 6 22.72 12.71 -35.11
CA GLN A 6 22.93 12.68 -33.67
C GLN A 6 22.92 14.08 -33.05
N LEU A 7 23.50 15.06 -33.75
CA LEU A 7 23.47 16.47 -33.38
C LEU A 7 22.05 17.03 -33.46
N LEU A 8 21.30 16.69 -34.51
CA LEU A 8 19.90 17.09 -34.68
C LEU A 8 18.99 16.52 -33.58
N ARG A 9 19.16 15.24 -33.20
CA ARG A 9 18.43 14.63 -32.07
C ARG A 9 18.74 15.33 -30.75
N SER A 10 20.01 15.65 -30.51
CA SER A 10 20.43 16.34 -29.29
C SER A 10 19.85 17.75 -29.16
N ILE A 11 19.71 18.47 -30.28
CA ILE A 11 19.04 19.78 -30.33
C ILE A 11 17.54 19.65 -30.05
N ILE A 12 16.88 18.64 -30.63
CA ILE A 12 15.45 18.38 -30.42
C ILE A 12 15.16 18.01 -28.96
N ASP A 13 16.03 17.24 -28.32
CA ASP A 13 15.91 16.88 -26.90
C ASP A 13 16.12 18.09 -25.97
N LEU A 14 16.74 19.16 -26.46
CA LEU A 14 16.90 20.42 -25.74
C LEU A 14 15.67 21.33 -25.87
N ILE A 15 14.66 20.99 -26.68
CA ILE A 15 13.47 21.84 -26.80
C ILE A 15 12.62 21.69 -25.52
N PRO A 16 12.23 22.80 -24.87
CA PRO A 16 11.39 22.76 -23.69
C PRO A 16 10.01 22.16 -24.01
N ARG A 17 9.55 21.23 -23.16
CA ARG A 17 8.24 20.60 -23.29
C ARG A 17 7.24 21.25 -22.35
N ILE A 18 5.99 21.35 -22.81
CA ILE A 18 4.87 21.79 -22.00
C ILE A 18 4.32 20.59 -21.21
N SER A 19 4.16 20.75 -19.90
CA SER A 19 3.41 19.84 -19.02
C SER A 19 2.18 20.56 -18.50
N LEU A 20 1.01 19.98 -18.72
CA LEU A 20 -0.22 20.39 -18.04
C LEU A 20 -0.34 19.61 -16.73
N VAL A 21 -0.43 20.29 -15.59
CA VAL A 21 -0.81 19.68 -14.32
C VAL A 21 -2.28 19.99 -14.09
N SER A 22 -3.11 18.94 -14.06
CA SER A 22 -4.55 19.07 -13.89
C SER A 22 -4.90 19.47 -12.43
N PRO A 23 -6.08 20.05 -12.16
CA PRO A 23 -6.49 20.44 -10.81
C PRO A 23 -6.60 19.28 -9.81
N ASP A 24 -6.86 18.07 -10.30
CA ASP A 24 -6.88 16.81 -9.53
C ASP A 24 -5.48 16.24 -9.25
N GLU A 25 -4.44 16.84 -9.83
CA GLU A 25 -3.06 16.43 -9.70
C GLU A 25 -2.20 17.50 -9.02
N SER A 26 -1.11 17.07 -8.39
CA SER A 26 -0.02 17.94 -7.98
C SER A 26 1.27 17.46 -8.62
N GLY A 27 2.00 18.40 -9.23
CA GLY A 27 3.27 18.13 -9.85
C GLY A 27 4.43 18.33 -8.88
N VAL A 28 5.42 17.46 -8.94
CA VAL A 28 6.72 17.67 -8.31
C VAL A 28 7.77 17.70 -9.41
N ARG A 29 8.41 18.86 -9.54
CA ARG A 29 9.51 19.06 -10.48
C ARG A 29 10.83 18.85 -9.77
N ILE A 30 11.58 17.85 -10.22
CA ILE A 30 12.90 17.49 -9.74
C ILE A 30 13.92 17.98 -10.77
N THR A 31 14.80 18.90 -10.37
CA THR A 31 15.86 19.45 -11.20
C THR A 31 17.20 18.91 -10.73
N LEU A 32 17.96 18.29 -11.64
CA LEU A 32 19.33 17.77 -11.39
C LEU A 32 19.42 16.83 -10.16
N GLY A 33 18.32 16.16 -9.81
CA GLY A 33 18.24 15.25 -8.66
C GLY A 33 18.33 15.89 -7.27
N LYS A 34 18.56 17.20 -7.15
CA LYS A 34 18.76 17.89 -5.87
C LYS A 34 17.67 18.91 -5.54
N ARG A 35 17.21 19.67 -6.53
CA ARG A 35 16.21 20.72 -6.32
C ARG A 35 14.83 20.16 -6.62
N PHE A 36 13.94 20.22 -5.65
CA PHE A 36 12.53 19.86 -5.81
C PHE A 36 11.66 21.10 -5.62
N ARG A 37 10.62 21.23 -6.45
CA ARG A 37 9.62 22.29 -6.31
C ARG A 37 8.23 21.70 -6.48
N SER A 38 7.35 21.95 -5.51
CA SER A 38 5.93 21.70 -5.68
C SER A 38 5.39 22.61 -6.78
N THR A 39 4.62 22.02 -7.67
CA THR A 39 4.11 22.63 -8.90
C THR A 39 2.60 22.56 -8.80
N PRO A 40 1.92 23.67 -8.41
CA PRO A 40 0.47 23.70 -8.30
C PRO A 40 -0.19 23.52 -9.67
N PRO A 41 -1.51 23.27 -9.76
CA PRO A 41 -2.20 23.09 -11.03
C PRO A 41 -1.94 24.23 -12.02
N GLY A 42 -1.71 23.88 -13.29
CA GLY A 42 -1.39 24.87 -14.34
C GLY A 42 -0.47 24.35 -15.44
N TRP A 43 -0.08 25.28 -16.31
CA TRP A 43 0.82 25.03 -17.43
C TRP A 43 2.26 25.30 -17.05
N TYR A 44 3.14 24.29 -17.21
CA TYR A 44 4.55 24.43 -16.87
C TYR A 44 5.43 24.01 -18.03
N LEU A 45 6.36 24.90 -18.35
CA LEU A 45 7.44 24.60 -19.26
C LEU A 45 8.58 23.92 -18.49
N TYR A 46 9.03 22.76 -18.96
CA TYR A 46 10.15 22.05 -18.37
C TYR A 46 11.13 21.55 -19.43
N TRP A 47 12.39 21.47 -19.02
CA TRP A 47 13.46 20.99 -19.87
C TRP A 47 13.69 19.48 -19.63
N PRO A 48 13.41 18.59 -20.60
CA PRO A 48 13.42 17.15 -20.35
C PRO A 48 14.81 16.58 -19.99
N VAL A 49 15.89 17.27 -20.36
CA VAL A 49 17.28 16.85 -20.06
C VAL A 49 17.66 17.06 -18.59
N ILE A 50 17.24 18.19 -17.99
CA ILE A 50 17.65 18.57 -16.62
C ILE A 50 16.52 18.45 -15.58
N GLN A 51 15.27 18.38 -16.02
CA GLN A 51 14.09 18.40 -15.18
C GLN A 51 13.22 17.17 -15.43
N ARG A 52 12.84 16.50 -14.35
CA ARG A 52 11.80 15.47 -14.36
C ARG A 52 10.57 16.00 -13.64
N VAL A 53 9.41 15.91 -14.27
CA VAL A 53 8.12 16.26 -13.66
C VAL A 53 7.41 14.95 -13.34
N ARG A 54 7.15 14.71 -12.06
CA ARG A 54 6.25 13.63 -11.61
C ARG A 54 4.93 14.25 -11.23
N LYS A 55 3.83 13.67 -11.70
CA LYS A 55 2.47 14.09 -11.34
C LYS A 55 1.87 13.00 -10.48
N ILE A 56 1.15 13.40 -9.44
CA ILE A 56 0.41 12.49 -8.57
C ILE A 56 -0.98 13.06 -8.33
N THR A 57 -1.97 12.19 -8.22
CA THR A 57 -3.35 12.57 -7.92
C THR A 57 -3.47 13.01 -6.46
N VAL A 58 -3.99 14.21 -6.22
CA VAL A 58 -4.22 14.74 -4.85
C VAL A 58 -5.65 14.56 -4.38
N THR A 59 -6.54 14.07 -5.25
CA THR A 59 -7.92 13.74 -4.92
C THR A 59 -7.97 12.60 -3.88
N PRO A 60 -8.97 12.58 -2.96
CA PRO A 60 -9.16 11.45 -2.04
C PRO A 60 -9.27 10.12 -2.78
N GLN A 61 -8.51 9.14 -2.33
CA GLN A 61 -8.45 7.80 -2.89
C GLN A 61 -8.62 6.75 -1.79
N ILE A 62 -8.94 5.54 -2.20
CA ILE A 62 -9.21 4.41 -1.31
C ILE A 62 -8.21 3.31 -1.66
N VAL A 63 -7.55 2.77 -0.65
CA VAL A 63 -6.69 1.58 -0.77
C VAL A 63 -7.30 0.45 0.03
N ASP A 64 -7.48 -0.69 -0.64
CA ASP A 64 -8.00 -1.90 -0.02
C ASP A 64 -6.95 -2.60 0.81
N ILE A 65 -7.32 -2.95 2.04
CA ILE A 65 -6.55 -3.79 2.93
C ILE A 65 -6.94 -5.24 2.64
N ARG A 66 -6.02 -6.00 2.05
CA ARG A 66 -6.18 -7.45 1.88
C ARG A 66 -6.54 -8.12 3.21
N SER A 67 -7.63 -8.89 3.21
CA SER A 67 -8.08 -9.66 4.35
C SER A 67 -7.04 -10.71 4.75
N GLN A 68 -6.73 -10.81 6.04
CA GLN A 68 -5.81 -11.82 6.56
C GLN A 68 -6.31 -12.41 7.88
N SER A 69 -5.91 -13.65 8.14
CA SER A 69 -6.18 -14.32 9.41
C SER A 69 -5.20 -13.84 10.47
N VAL A 70 -5.74 -13.28 11.55
CA VAL A 70 -5.03 -12.80 12.73
C VAL A 70 -5.43 -13.66 13.92
N LEU A 71 -4.46 -14.01 14.77
CA LEU A 71 -4.72 -14.72 16.01
C LEU A 71 -4.96 -13.72 17.14
N THR A 72 -6.04 -13.89 17.90
CA THR A 72 -6.29 -13.12 19.11
C THR A 72 -5.51 -13.67 20.31
N ARG A 73 -5.44 -12.88 21.39
CA ARG A 73 -4.81 -13.30 22.66
C ARG A 73 -5.38 -14.63 23.17
N SER A 74 -6.67 -14.85 22.99
CA SER A 74 -7.40 -16.05 23.42
C SER A 74 -7.19 -17.27 22.49
N GLY A 75 -6.37 -17.14 21.43
CA GLY A 75 -6.01 -18.23 20.53
C GLY A 75 -7.05 -18.54 19.45
N ARG A 76 -8.03 -17.65 19.24
CA ARG A 76 -9.00 -17.76 18.14
C ARG A 76 -8.47 -17.03 16.91
N SER A 77 -8.78 -17.58 15.73
CA SER A 77 -8.39 -16.98 14.46
C SER A 77 -9.54 -16.14 13.90
N PHE A 78 -9.26 -14.89 13.55
CA PHE A 78 -10.21 -13.97 12.91
C PHE A 78 -9.68 -13.52 11.56
N CYS A 79 -10.56 -13.45 10.57
CA CYS A 79 -10.30 -12.74 9.33
C CYS A 79 -10.66 -11.27 9.56
N CYS A 80 -9.73 -10.36 9.27
CA CYS A 80 -10.01 -8.93 9.23
C CYS A 80 -9.60 -8.37 7.88
N GLY A 81 -10.49 -7.61 7.26
CA GLY A 81 -10.26 -6.87 6.02
C GLY A 81 -10.93 -5.50 6.07
N GLY A 82 -10.51 -4.59 5.19
CA GLY A 82 -11.04 -3.24 5.19
C GLY A 82 -10.49 -2.38 4.08
N ALA A 83 -10.72 -1.08 4.17
CA ALA A 83 -10.22 -0.10 3.22
C ALA A 83 -9.86 1.20 3.93
N VAL A 84 -8.84 1.90 3.44
CA VAL A 84 -8.39 3.17 3.99
C VAL A 84 -8.62 4.26 2.97
N LYS A 85 -9.35 5.29 3.39
CA LYS A 85 -9.53 6.50 2.60
C LYS A 85 -8.53 7.55 3.03
N TYR A 86 -7.70 7.99 2.10
CA TYR A 86 -6.70 9.02 2.34
C TYR A 86 -6.59 10.00 1.18
N ARG A 87 -5.90 11.10 1.41
CA ARG A 87 -5.64 12.15 0.42
C ARG A 87 -4.18 12.60 0.53
N ILE A 88 -3.56 12.97 -0.58
CA ILE A 88 -2.21 13.54 -0.55
C ILE A 88 -2.30 15.05 -0.27
N LYS A 89 -1.70 15.49 0.85
CA LYS A 89 -1.62 16.91 1.23
C LYS A 89 -0.34 17.57 0.75
N ASP A 90 0.79 16.84 0.82
CA ASP A 90 2.08 17.30 0.33
C ASP A 90 2.68 16.27 -0.64
N ALA A 91 2.64 16.61 -1.92
CA ALA A 91 3.16 15.78 -2.99
C ALA A 91 4.68 15.58 -2.94
N VAL A 92 5.42 16.55 -2.40
CA VAL A 92 6.89 16.46 -2.29
C VAL A 92 7.26 15.40 -1.27
N ALA A 93 6.65 15.46 -0.09
CA ALA A 93 6.84 14.46 0.95
C ALA A 93 6.39 13.07 0.48
N ALA A 94 5.23 12.96 -0.18
CA ALA A 94 4.71 11.68 -0.64
C ALA A 94 5.62 10.96 -1.64
N ILE A 95 6.23 11.70 -2.58
CA ILE A 95 7.10 11.11 -3.62
C ILE A 95 8.51 10.82 -3.12
N LEU A 96 9.04 11.65 -2.22
CA LEU A 96 10.45 11.56 -1.82
C LEU A 96 10.68 10.72 -0.57
N LYS A 97 9.70 10.65 0.34
CA LYS A 97 9.86 9.95 1.62
C LYS A 97 9.34 8.53 1.61
N VAL A 98 8.40 8.22 0.72
CA VAL A 98 7.81 6.90 0.60
C VAL A 98 7.89 6.46 -0.85
N GLN A 99 8.32 5.21 -1.09
CA GLN A 99 8.43 4.67 -2.43
C GLN A 99 7.04 4.38 -3.02
N ASP A 100 6.30 3.47 -2.38
CA ASP A 100 4.93 3.09 -2.73
C ASP A 100 4.03 3.30 -1.51
N TYR A 101 3.39 4.46 -1.44
CA TYR A 101 2.55 4.82 -0.30
C TYR A 101 1.34 3.90 -0.16
N ASP A 102 0.78 3.36 -1.25
CA ASP A 102 -0.36 2.44 -1.21
C ASP A 102 -0.01 1.14 -0.49
N GLN A 103 1.05 0.47 -0.95
CA GLN A 103 1.49 -0.80 -0.37
C GLN A 103 1.97 -0.62 1.08
N THR A 104 2.67 0.49 1.34
CA THR A 104 3.17 0.80 2.68
C THR A 104 1.99 1.05 3.63
N LEU A 105 0.99 1.82 3.21
CA LEU A 105 -0.21 2.09 4.00
C LEU A 105 -0.99 0.81 4.28
N GLN A 106 -1.15 -0.05 3.27
CA GLN A 106 -1.79 -1.34 3.41
C GLN A 106 -1.09 -2.22 4.46
N ALA A 107 0.24 -2.36 4.35
CA ALA A 107 1.03 -3.16 5.29
C ALA A 107 0.99 -2.59 6.72
N LEU A 108 1.01 -1.25 6.84
CA LEU A 108 0.97 -0.56 8.11
C LEU A 108 -0.38 -0.73 8.80
N CYS A 109 -1.49 -0.59 8.07
CA CYS A 109 -2.83 -0.83 8.60
C CYS A 109 -2.99 -2.27 9.09
N LEU A 110 -2.55 -3.24 8.28
CA LEU A 110 -2.58 -4.65 8.66
C LEU A 110 -1.79 -4.92 9.95
N GLY A 111 -0.59 -4.34 10.10
CA GLY A 111 0.21 -4.49 11.31
C GLY A 111 -0.47 -3.91 12.56
N ILE A 112 -1.15 -2.76 12.43
CA ILE A 112 -1.87 -2.13 13.53
C ILE A 112 -3.13 -2.91 13.90
N ILE A 113 -3.87 -3.40 12.90
CA ILE A 113 -5.02 -4.28 13.09
C ILE A 113 -4.57 -5.54 13.84
N SER A 114 -3.48 -6.18 13.38
CA SER A 114 -2.94 -7.37 14.04
C SER A 114 -2.55 -7.12 15.48
N ARG A 115 -1.95 -5.95 15.77
CA ARG A 115 -1.58 -5.56 17.14
C ARG A 115 -2.81 -5.34 18.03
N TYR A 116 -3.89 -4.78 17.50
CA TYR A 116 -5.13 -4.59 18.25
C TYR A 116 -5.72 -5.93 18.70
N PHE A 117 -5.84 -6.90 17.79
CA PHE A 117 -6.34 -8.24 18.11
C PHE A 117 -5.41 -9.05 19.03
N ALA A 118 -4.11 -8.77 19.01
CA ALA A 118 -3.16 -9.37 19.94
C ALA A 118 -3.31 -8.85 21.39
N ASP A 119 -3.82 -7.62 21.56
CA ASP A 119 -3.95 -6.96 22.86
C ASP A 119 -5.35 -7.10 23.47
N LYS A 120 -6.41 -7.06 22.65
CA LYS A 120 -7.80 -7.24 23.09
C LYS A 120 -8.29 -8.69 23.01
N ASP A 121 -9.17 -9.04 23.94
CA ASP A 121 -9.93 -10.30 23.92
C ASP A 121 -11.26 -10.14 23.14
N ASP A 122 -11.83 -11.26 22.70
CA ASP A 122 -13.00 -11.33 21.81
C ASP A 122 -14.31 -10.71 22.36
N ASP A 123 -14.41 -10.54 23.67
CA ASP A 123 -15.69 -10.28 24.35
C ASP A 123 -16.08 -8.79 24.40
N ASP A 124 -15.10 -7.89 24.21
CA ASP A 124 -15.28 -6.43 24.35
C ASP A 124 -15.91 -5.76 23.11
N GLY A 125 -16.13 -6.51 22.03
CA GLY A 125 -16.60 -5.97 20.76
C GLY A 125 -15.55 -5.16 19.98
N TYR A 126 -15.85 -4.89 18.71
CA TYR A 126 -14.90 -4.30 17.75
C TYR A 126 -15.18 -2.82 17.42
N SER A 127 -16.03 -2.15 18.21
CA SER A 127 -16.42 -0.74 17.97
C SER A 127 -15.24 0.23 18.05
N ASP A 128 -14.25 -0.03 18.90
CA ASP A 128 -13.07 0.82 19.07
C ASP A 128 -11.98 0.59 17.99
N LEU A 129 -12.10 -0.48 17.20
CA LEU A 129 -11.07 -0.92 16.27
C LEU A 129 -10.83 0.15 15.18
N GLU A 130 -11.89 0.73 14.62
CA GLU A 130 -11.77 1.79 13.60
C GLU A 130 -11.01 3.00 14.12
N GLU A 131 -11.34 3.47 15.33
CA GLU A 131 -10.68 4.62 15.94
C GLU A 131 -9.22 4.31 16.31
N TYR A 132 -8.96 3.12 16.86
CA TYR A 132 -7.61 2.68 17.20
C TYR A 132 -6.71 2.63 15.96
N VAL A 133 -7.19 2.01 14.88
CA VAL A 133 -6.45 1.91 13.62
C VAL A 133 -6.26 3.29 13.02
N LEU A 134 -7.30 4.11 12.93
CA LEU A 134 -7.20 5.48 12.40
C LEU A 134 -6.13 6.29 13.14
N ARG A 135 -6.10 6.21 14.47
CA ARG A 135 -5.11 6.91 15.30
C ARG A 135 -3.70 6.38 15.09
N GLY A 136 -3.51 5.06 15.09
CA GLY A 136 -2.21 4.43 14.89
C GLY A 136 -1.62 4.73 13.50
N VAL A 137 -2.46 4.70 12.48
CA VAL A 137 -2.06 5.00 11.09
C VAL A 137 -1.71 6.49 10.96
N LYS A 138 -2.49 7.39 11.56
CA LYS A 138 -2.21 8.83 11.57
C LYS A 138 -0.89 9.16 12.25
N GLU A 139 -0.57 8.52 13.36
CA GLU A 139 0.71 8.71 14.06
C GLU A 139 1.88 8.24 13.20
N SER A 140 1.76 7.06 12.61
CA SER A 140 2.85 6.44 11.86
C SER A 140 3.09 7.08 10.49
N ALA A 141 2.03 7.60 9.85
CA ALA A 141 2.11 8.31 8.58
C ALA A 141 2.58 9.78 8.71
N ARG A 142 2.93 10.23 9.93
CA ARG A 142 3.44 11.58 10.16
C ARG A 142 4.69 11.83 9.32
N GLY A 143 4.61 12.90 8.53
CA GLY A 143 5.72 13.33 7.68
C GLY A 143 5.74 12.71 6.29
N TRP A 144 4.88 11.75 5.96
CA TRP A 144 4.75 11.20 4.60
C TRP A 144 3.97 12.11 3.64
N GLY A 145 3.34 13.17 4.15
CA GLY A 145 2.52 14.08 3.32
C GLY A 145 1.13 13.53 2.98
N LEU A 146 0.72 12.43 3.62
CA LEU A 146 -0.60 11.83 3.50
C LEU A 146 -1.53 12.35 4.61
N ASP A 147 -2.79 12.55 4.26
CA ASP A 147 -3.89 12.94 5.14
C ASP A 147 -4.92 11.80 5.15
N ILE A 148 -5.00 11.07 6.27
CA ILE A 148 -5.88 9.91 6.41
C ILE A 148 -7.25 10.40 6.87
N LEU A 149 -8.26 10.20 6.03
CA LEU A 149 -9.61 10.70 6.24
C LEU A 149 -10.42 9.73 7.10
N ALA A 150 -10.47 8.46 6.71
CA ALA A 150 -11.25 7.43 7.38
C ALA A 150 -10.65 6.04 7.13
N VAL A 151 -10.90 5.13 8.06
CA VAL A 151 -10.65 3.69 7.91
C VAL A 151 -12.01 3.01 7.97
N TYR A 152 -12.27 2.12 7.03
CA TYR A 152 -13.49 1.31 6.98
C TYR A 152 -13.09 -0.14 7.21
N ILE A 153 -13.75 -0.81 8.13
CA ILE A 153 -13.51 -2.23 8.35
C ILE A 153 -14.68 -2.99 7.77
N THR A 154 -14.41 -3.75 6.71
CA THR A 154 -15.45 -4.33 5.85
C THR A 154 -15.77 -5.76 6.25
N ASP A 155 -14.76 -6.51 6.69
CA ASP A 155 -14.89 -7.92 7.05
C ASP A 155 -14.24 -8.16 8.40
N ILE A 156 -15.02 -8.63 9.36
CA ILE A 156 -14.54 -9.14 10.65
C ILE A 156 -15.34 -10.41 10.91
N GLY A 157 -14.65 -11.55 10.93
CA GLY A 157 -15.31 -12.82 11.17
C GLY A 157 -14.36 -13.87 11.72
N PRO A 158 -14.83 -14.77 12.59
CA PRO A 158 -14.02 -15.90 13.04
C PRO A 158 -13.72 -16.82 11.84
N THR A 159 -12.45 -17.18 11.66
CA THR A 159 -12.06 -18.22 10.70
C THR A 159 -12.08 -19.56 11.39
N GLN A 160 -12.95 -20.47 10.96
CA GLN A 160 -12.89 -21.87 11.40
C GLN A 160 -11.95 -22.66 10.49
N ASN A 161 -10.82 -23.09 11.05
CA ASN A 161 -9.96 -24.07 10.40
C ASN A 161 -10.61 -25.46 10.54
N ILE A 162 -11.47 -25.81 9.59
CA ILE A 162 -12.04 -27.16 9.52
C ILE A 162 -10.96 -28.08 8.96
N ARG A 163 -10.32 -28.88 9.81
CA ARG A 163 -9.50 -30.02 9.35
C ARG A 163 -10.44 -31.14 8.94
N LEU A 164 -10.67 -31.28 7.63
CA LEU A 164 -11.29 -32.48 7.08
C LEU A 164 -10.29 -33.63 7.18
N LEU A 165 -10.36 -34.39 8.27
CA LEU A 165 -9.79 -35.72 8.32
C LEU A 165 -10.67 -36.60 7.43
N THR A 166 -10.34 -36.66 6.14
CA THR A 166 -10.85 -37.74 5.29
C THR A 166 -10.22 -39.02 5.81
N ASP A 167 -11.01 -39.77 6.57
CA ASP A 167 -10.66 -41.07 7.10
C ASP A 167 -10.39 -42.02 5.91
N ILE A 168 -9.12 -42.16 5.54
CA ILE A 168 -8.66 -43.24 4.67
C ILE A 168 -8.52 -44.53 5.49
N THR A 169 -9.59 -44.94 6.17
CA THR A 169 -9.85 -46.36 6.47
C THR A 169 -10.21 -47.10 5.19
N ASN A 170 -9.29 -47.21 4.23
CA ASN A 170 -9.22 -48.35 3.32
C ASN A 170 -7.93 -48.34 2.50
N THR A 171 -6.86 -48.97 2.99
CA THR A 171 -5.89 -49.69 2.13
C THR A 171 -5.21 -50.77 2.98
N THR A 172 -5.77 -51.96 2.85
CA THR A 172 -5.06 -53.24 2.70
C THR A 172 -4.02 -53.60 3.78
N VAL A 173 -4.46 -54.47 4.70
CA VAL A 173 -3.62 -55.43 5.40
C VAL A 173 -2.66 -56.12 4.42
N ILE A 174 -1.36 -55.86 4.57
CA ILE A 174 -0.32 -56.73 4.00
C ILE A 174 -0.14 -57.88 5.00
N PRO A 175 -0.45 -59.14 4.67
CA PRO A 175 -0.07 -60.25 5.52
C PRO A 175 1.44 -60.41 5.43
N VAL A 176 2.16 -60.18 6.53
CA VAL A 176 3.56 -60.61 6.65
C VAL A 176 3.53 -62.13 6.87
N ILE A 177 3.54 -62.86 5.75
CA ILE A 177 3.82 -64.29 5.70
C ILE A 177 5.34 -64.49 5.69
N GLY A 178 5.85 -65.09 6.77
CA GLY A 178 6.98 -66.01 6.78
C GLY A 178 8.39 -65.42 6.72
N SER A 179 9.20 -65.64 7.75
CA SER A 179 10.16 -66.74 7.77
C SER A 179 10.89 -66.79 9.12
N GLU A 180 10.73 -67.92 9.79
CA GLU A 180 11.71 -68.44 10.76
C GLU A 180 13.03 -68.68 10.04
N GLU A 181 14.14 -68.16 10.58
CA GLU A 181 15.41 -68.86 10.83
C GLU A 181 16.35 -67.96 11.66
#